data_AF-A0A940M2P4-F1
#
_entry.id   AF-A0A940M2P4-F1
#
_cell.length_a   1.000
_cell.length_b   1.000
_cell.length_c   1.000
_cell.angle_alpha   90.00
_cell.angle_beta   90.00
_cell.angle_gamma   90.00
#
_symmetry.space_group_name_H-M   'P 1'
#
loop_
_entity.id
_entity.type
_entity.pdbx_description
1 polymer ?
#
loop_
_entity_poly.entity_id
_entity_poly.type
_entity_poly.pdbx_seq_one_letter_code
_entity_poly.pdbx_strand_id
1 'polypeptide(L)'
;MQARVRHVIGQAYANVGQGQRGEELLRAAAESLLSAEVDRPLEAADALNELAVILANGKRGEEAEKVARRSLEVVAAAGGDAELEGGAWNSLGLALMNQERFQEALEAFDQSLKLREPLPGFERNRAQVNHNKGLLYQKWGRLAEAERVLQQALAVVGTRL
;
A
#
# COMPACT_ATOMS: atom_id res chain seq x y z
N MET A 1 -16.55 5.09 17.28
CA MET A 1 -16.39 3.64 17.52
C MET A 1 -16.73 2.81 16.27
N GLN A 2 -17.84 3.08 15.58
CA GLN A 2 -18.27 2.31 14.39
C GLN A 2 -17.28 2.34 13.21
N ALA A 3 -16.63 3.47 12.92
CA ALA A 3 -15.67 3.57 11.81
C ALA A 3 -14.42 2.69 12.01
N ARG A 4 -13.87 2.67 13.23
CA ARG A 4 -12.76 1.77 13.61
C ARG A 4 -13.13 0.29 13.46
N VAL A 5 -14.34 -0.07 13.88
CA VAL A 5 -14.83 -1.44 13.73
C VAL A 5 -14.97 -1.81 12.26
N ARG A 6 -15.46 -0.90 11.40
CA ARG A 6 -15.53 -1.13 9.95
C ARG A 6 -14.15 -1.29 9.31
N HIS A 7 -13.17 -0.49 9.71
CA HIS A 7 -11.78 -0.64 9.23
C HIS A 7 -11.22 -2.02 9.57
N VAL A 8 -11.29 -2.44 10.83
CA VAL A 8 -10.79 -3.76 11.27
C VAL A 8 -11.53 -4.91 10.57
N ILE A 9 -12.85 -4.82 10.40
CA ILE A 9 -13.62 -5.85 9.70
C ILE A 9 -13.32 -5.85 8.20
N GLY A 10 -13.11 -4.67 7.60
CA GLY A 10 -12.71 -4.51 6.20
C GLY A 10 -11.38 -5.20 5.91
N GLN A 11 -10.40 -4.97 6.79
CA GLN A 11 -9.09 -5.63 6.77
C GLN A 11 -9.23 -7.16 6.86
N ALA A 12 -10.07 -7.64 7.80
CA ALA A 12 -10.32 -9.06 7.97
C ALA A 12 -10.93 -9.70 6.72
N TYR A 13 -11.92 -9.05 6.09
CA TYR A 13 -12.54 -9.56 4.87
C TYR A 13 -11.60 -9.58 3.67
N ALA A 14 -10.73 -8.58 3.54
CA ALA A 14 -9.70 -8.53 2.51
C ALA A 14 -8.76 -9.75 2.62
N ASN A 15 -8.38 -10.12 3.85
CA ASN A 15 -7.47 -11.23 4.11
C ASN A 15 -8.09 -12.63 3.87
N VAL A 16 -9.42 -12.77 3.95
CA VAL A 16 -10.12 -14.06 3.73
C VAL A 16 -10.74 -14.20 2.33
N GLY A 17 -10.32 -13.39 1.37
CA GLY A 17 -10.76 -13.48 -0.03
C GLY A 17 -12.15 -12.90 -0.30
N GLN A 18 -12.75 -12.17 0.65
CA GLN A 18 -14.01 -11.44 0.46
C GLN A 18 -13.74 -9.97 0.12
N GLY A 19 -12.91 -9.74 -0.91
CA GLY A 19 -12.40 -8.42 -1.27
C GLY A 19 -13.50 -7.36 -1.49
N GLN A 20 -14.65 -7.75 -2.04
CA GLN A 20 -15.76 -6.82 -2.31
C GLN A 20 -16.42 -6.27 -1.03
N ARG A 21 -16.59 -7.12 0.00
CA ARG A 21 -17.11 -6.67 1.31
C ARG A 21 -16.05 -5.85 2.07
N GLY A 22 -14.78 -6.21 1.93
CA GLY A 22 -13.67 -5.43 2.48
C GLY A 22 -13.61 -4.03 1.88
N GLU A 23 -13.75 -3.92 0.57
CA GLU A 23 -13.76 -2.66 -0.18
C GLU A 23 -14.86 -1.70 0.32
N GLU A 24 -16.11 -2.17 0.37
CA GLU A 24 -17.26 -1.35 0.82
C GLU A 24 -17.06 -0.82 2.24
N LEU A 25 -16.57 -1.67 3.15
CA LEU A 25 -16.34 -1.29 4.54
C LEU A 25 -15.20 -0.28 4.69
N LEU A 26 -14.11 -0.45 3.94
CA LEU A 26 -12.96 0.46 3.98
C LEU A 26 -13.31 1.82 3.38
N ARG A 27 -14.09 1.85 2.29
CA ARG A 27 -14.58 3.11 1.71
C ARG A 27 -15.46 3.87 2.71
N ALA A 28 -16.44 3.19 3.31
CA ALA A 28 -17.30 3.79 4.33
C ALA A 28 -16.54 4.20 5.60
N ALA A 29 -15.48 3.46 5.97
CA ALA A 29 -14.62 3.84 7.08
C ALA A 29 -13.83 5.12 6.78
N ALA A 30 -13.17 5.20 5.62
CA ALA A 30 -12.40 6.37 5.21
C ALA A 30 -13.28 7.64 5.14
N GLU A 31 -14.46 7.55 4.52
CA GLU A 31 -15.41 8.66 4.46
C GLU A 31 -15.84 9.12 5.86
N SER A 32 -16.20 8.18 6.74
CA SER A 32 -16.60 8.52 8.11
C SER A 32 -15.45 9.08 8.94
N LEU A 33 -14.21 8.64 8.72
CA LEU A 33 -13.03 9.12 9.45
C LEU A 33 -12.59 10.52 9.00
N LEU A 34 -12.87 10.89 7.75
CA LEU A 34 -12.63 12.23 7.20
C LEU A 34 -13.74 13.25 7.48
N SER A 35 -14.86 12.82 8.07
CA SER A 35 -15.96 13.74 8.36
C SER A 35 -15.57 14.72 9.46
N ALA A 36 -16.14 15.93 9.44
CA ALA A 36 -15.85 16.98 10.42
C ALA A 36 -16.21 16.57 11.86
N GLU A 37 -17.15 15.64 12.02
CA GLU A 37 -17.59 15.12 13.31
C GLU A 37 -16.58 14.14 13.92
N VAL A 38 -15.83 13.42 13.09
CA VAL A 38 -14.88 12.39 13.55
C VAL A 38 -13.46 12.92 13.53
N ASP A 39 -13.04 13.54 12.42
CA ASP A 39 -11.75 14.18 12.20
C ASP A 39 -10.54 13.32 12.62
N ARG A 40 -10.38 12.18 11.95
CA ARG A 40 -9.31 11.20 12.22
C ARG A 40 -8.56 10.87 10.92
N PRO A 41 -7.88 11.87 10.32
CA PRO A 41 -7.36 11.77 8.97
C PRO A 41 -6.28 10.68 8.81
N LEU A 42 -5.41 10.45 9.80
CA LEU A 42 -4.40 9.39 9.71
C LEU A 42 -5.01 7.98 9.68
N GLU A 43 -6.09 7.75 10.42
CA GLU A 43 -6.83 6.48 10.32
C GLU A 43 -7.61 6.36 9.00
N ALA A 44 -8.09 7.48 8.46
CA ALA A 44 -8.68 7.48 7.13
C ALA A 44 -7.65 7.12 6.06
N ALA A 45 -6.43 7.67 6.14
CA ALA A 45 -5.34 7.35 5.24
C ALA A 45 -4.96 5.85 5.30
N ASP A 46 -4.94 5.26 6.50
CA ASP A 46 -4.70 3.83 6.64
C ASP A 46 -5.79 2.99 5.94
N ALA A 47 -7.07 3.33 6.16
CA ALA A 47 -8.17 2.68 5.45
C ALA A 47 -8.09 2.85 3.92
N LEU A 48 -7.67 4.02 3.44
CA LEU A 48 -7.44 4.29 2.01
C LEU A 48 -6.26 3.47 1.47
N ASN A 49 -5.19 3.29 2.23
CA ASN A 49 -4.06 2.44 1.84
C ASN A 49 -4.49 1.00 1.61
N GLU A 50 -5.26 0.43 2.53
CA GLU A 50 -5.80 -0.92 2.39
C GLU A 50 -6.76 -1.03 1.21
N LEU A 51 -7.65 -0.04 1.04
CA LEU A 51 -8.56 0.02 -0.09
C LEU A 51 -7.80 0.03 -1.44
N ALA A 52 -6.73 0.81 -1.55
CA ALA A 52 -5.89 0.86 -2.75
C ALA A 52 -5.23 -0.49 -3.05
N VAL A 53 -4.78 -1.23 -2.03
CA VAL A 53 -4.23 -2.59 -2.20
C VAL A 53 -5.29 -3.55 -2.72
N ILE A 54 -6.51 -3.54 -2.16
CA ILE A 54 -7.61 -4.39 -2.62
C ILE A 54 -7.94 -4.11 -4.09
N LEU A 55 -8.07 -2.83 -4.45
CA LEU A 55 -8.34 -2.40 -5.81
C LEU A 55 -7.23 -2.83 -6.79
N ALA A 56 -5.96 -2.66 -6.40
CA ALA A 56 -4.82 -3.08 -7.21
C ALA A 56 -4.80 -4.61 -7.39
N ASN A 57 -5.03 -5.37 -6.33
CA ASN A 57 -5.09 -6.83 -6.41
C ASN A 57 -6.26 -7.32 -7.29
N GLY A 58 -7.37 -6.59 -7.29
CA GLY A 58 -8.51 -6.77 -8.18
C GLY A 58 -8.30 -6.24 -9.62
N LYS A 59 -7.07 -5.90 -10.01
CA LYS A 59 -6.70 -5.34 -11.33
C LYS A 59 -7.38 -4.02 -11.69
N ARG A 60 -7.94 -3.30 -10.73
CA ARG A 60 -8.56 -1.97 -10.90
C ARG A 60 -7.50 -0.86 -10.74
N GLY A 61 -6.49 -0.88 -11.61
CA GLY A 61 -5.29 -0.04 -11.49
C GLY A 61 -5.57 1.46 -11.43
N GLU A 62 -6.47 1.99 -12.27
CA GLU A 62 -6.80 3.42 -12.26
C GLU A 62 -7.49 3.88 -10.97
N GLU A 63 -8.39 3.05 -10.43
CA GLU A 63 -9.11 3.36 -9.20
C GLU A 63 -8.18 3.26 -7.98
N ALA A 64 -7.32 2.23 -7.97
CA ALA A 64 -6.28 2.08 -6.96
C ALA A 64 -5.32 3.28 -6.93
N GLU A 65 -4.92 3.81 -8.09
CA GLU A 65 -4.07 5.00 -8.18
C GLU A 65 -4.75 6.21 -7.54
N LYS A 66 -6.02 6.46 -7.87
CA LYS A 66 -6.78 7.59 -7.28
C LYS A 66 -6.84 7.48 -5.76
N VAL A 67 -7.13 6.28 -5.24
CA VAL A 67 -7.22 6.04 -3.79
C VAL A 67 -5.85 6.18 -3.11
N ALA A 68 -4.78 5.64 -3.70
CA ALA A 68 -3.42 5.77 -3.14
C ALA A 68 -2.95 7.23 -3.12
N ARG A 69 -3.21 8.01 -4.17
CA ARG A 69 -2.91 9.45 -4.21
C ARG A 69 -3.74 10.21 -3.17
N ARG A 70 -5.01 9.86 -3.00
CA ARG A 70 -5.85 10.45 -1.95
C ARG A 70 -5.30 10.17 -0.55
N SER A 71 -4.79 8.97 -0.29
CA SER A 71 -4.12 8.66 0.98
C SER A 71 -2.91 9.57 1.22
N LEU A 72 -2.02 9.72 0.22
CA LEU A 72 -0.87 10.65 0.30
C LEU A 72 -1.29 12.08 0.63
N GLU A 73 -2.34 12.60 -0.02
CA GLU A 73 -2.88 13.94 0.26
C GLU A 73 -3.37 14.06 1.71
N VAL A 74 -4.11 13.05 2.19
CA VAL A 74 -4.66 13.05 3.56
C VAL A 74 -3.55 13.01 4.60
N VAL A 75 -2.54 12.15 4.43
CA VAL A 75 -1.40 12.08 5.37
C VAL A 75 -0.62 13.39 5.39
N ALA A 76 -0.34 13.97 4.22
CA ALA A 76 0.36 15.25 4.12
C ALA A 76 -0.42 16.38 4.81
N ALA A 77 -1.74 16.46 4.60
CA ALA A 77 -2.59 17.45 5.25
C ALA A 77 -2.68 17.27 6.77
N ALA A 78 -2.51 16.05 7.27
CA ALA A 78 -2.54 15.71 8.70
C ALA A 78 -1.20 15.91 9.43
N GLY A 79 -0.18 16.46 8.76
CA GLY A 79 1.14 16.71 9.34
C GLY A 79 2.18 15.62 9.09
N GLY A 80 1.86 14.63 8.24
CA GLY A 80 2.77 13.58 7.82
C GLY A 80 2.82 12.37 8.76
N ASP A 81 3.06 11.20 8.17
CA ASP A 81 3.36 9.94 8.86
C ASP A 81 4.14 9.06 7.86
N ALA A 82 5.42 8.84 8.16
CA ALA A 82 6.33 8.20 7.21
C ALA A 82 5.91 6.75 6.86
N GLU A 83 5.28 6.02 7.78
CA GLU A 83 4.83 4.67 7.49
C GLU A 83 3.57 4.67 6.64
N LEU A 84 2.60 5.54 6.95
CA LEU A 84 1.38 5.66 6.15
C LEU A 84 1.68 6.19 4.75
N GLU A 85 2.58 7.16 4.61
CA GLU A 85 3.08 7.62 3.31
C GLU A 85 3.79 6.49 2.58
N GLY A 86 4.67 5.75 3.26
CA GLY A 86 5.32 4.57 2.69
C GLY A 86 4.30 3.55 2.19
N GLY A 87 3.21 3.33 2.92
CA GLY A 87 2.10 2.45 2.55
C GLY A 87 1.42 2.90 1.28
N ALA A 88 1.06 4.18 1.22
CA ALA A 88 0.42 4.79 0.06
C ALA A 88 1.31 4.73 -1.19
N TRP A 89 2.61 5.00 -1.06
CA TRP A 89 3.58 4.88 -2.16
C TRP A 89 3.72 3.44 -2.67
N ASN A 90 3.70 2.44 -1.79
CA ASN A 90 3.70 1.03 -2.20
C ASN A 90 2.41 0.68 -2.98
N SER A 91 1.25 1.10 -2.46
CA SER A 91 -0.04 0.90 -3.14
C SER A 91 -0.10 1.59 -4.50
N LEU A 92 0.47 2.79 -4.60
CA LEU A 92 0.61 3.52 -5.86
C LEU A 92 1.51 2.76 -6.84
N GLY A 93 2.63 2.20 -6.38
CA GLY A 93 3.51 1.35 -7.20
C GLY A 93 2.77 0.14 -7.78
N LEU A 94 1.96 -0.55 -6.97
CA LEU A 94 1.12 -1.66 -7.44
C LEU A 94 0.07 -1.21 -8.47
N ALA A 95 -0.59 -0.08 -8.23
CA ALA A 95 -1.58 0.49 -9.14
C ALA A 95 -0.96 0.84 -10.51
N LEU A 96 0.19 1.50 -10.51
CA LEU A 96 0.94 1.87 -11.72
C LEU A 96 1.49 0.65 -12.46
N MET A 97 1.98 -0.37 -11.73
CA MET A 97 2.42 -1.65 -12.31
C MET A 97 1.27 -2.38 -13.03
N ASN A 98 0.05 -2.33 -12.49
CA ASN A 98 -1.12 -2.90 -13.16
C ASN A 98 -1.46 -2.16 -14.47
N GLN A 99 -1.23 -0.86 -14.51
CA GLN A 99 -1.37 -0.02 -15.71
C GLN A 99 -0.16 -0.07 -16.65
N GLU A 100 0.84 -0.92 -16.37
CA GLU A 100 2.08 -1.07 -17.15
C GLU A 100 2.95 0.20 -17.24
N ARG A 101 2.71 1.14 -16.32
CA ARG A 101 3.53 2.35 -16.13
C ARG A 101 4.75 2.02 -15.28
N PHE A 102 5.63 1.17 -15.81
CA PHE A 102 6.64 0.47 -15.02
C PHE A 102 7.70 1.38 -14.38
N GLN A 103 8.13 2.43 -15.08
CA GLN A 103 9.10 3.38 -14.53
C GLN A 103 8.52 4.17 -13.35
N GLU A 104 7.29 4.66 -13.48
CA GLU A 104 6.59 5.37 -12.39
C GLU A 104 6.29 4.44 -11.21
N ALA A 105 5.97 3.18 -11.49
CA ALA A 105 5.81 2.16 -10.45
C ALA A 105 7.10 1.93 -9.66
N LEU A 106 8.25 1.88 -10.36
CA LEU A 106 9.56 1.73 -9.74
C LEU A 106 9.87 2.92 -8.82
N GLU A 107 9.64 4.14 -9.30
CA GLU A 107 9.84 5.36 -8.51
C GLU A 107 8.96 5.37 -7.26
N ALA A 108 7.69 4.95 -7.37
CA ALA A 108 6.79 4.84 -6.23
C ALA A 108 7.29 3.83 -5.19
N PHE A 109 7.76 2.65 -5.63
CA PHE A 109 8.35 1.68 -4.71
C PHE A 109 9.65 2.20 -4.05
N ASP A 110 10.46 2.96 -4.78
CA ASP A 110 11.68 3.57 -4.22
C ASP A 110 11.37 4.64 -3.17
N GLN A 111 10.35 5.48 -3.38
CA GLN A 111 9.88 6.42 -2.33
C GLN A 111 9.38 5.67 -1.09
N SER A 112 8.63 4.59 -1.30
CA SER A 112 8.14 3.73 -0.21
C SER A 112 9.28 3.17 0.64
N LEU A 113 10.35 2.68 0.01
CA LEU A 113 11.53 2.17 0.72
C LEU A 113 12.28 3.29 1.44
N LYS A 114 12.48 4.44 0.79
CA LYS A 114 13.18 5.60 1.36
C LYS A 114 12.52 6.10 2.64
N LEU A 115 11.18 6.18 2.68
CA LEU A 115 10.43 6.59 3.87
C LEU A 115 10.54 5.58 5.02
N ARG A 116 10.61 4.29 4.69
CA ARG A 116 10.67 3.20 5.66
C ARG A 116 12.07 2.82 6.11
N GLU A 117 13.10 3.22 5.39
CA GLU A 117 14.50 2.95 5.72
C GLU A 117 14.89 3.38 7.14
N PRO A 118 14.58 4.61 7.60
CA PRO A 118 14.90 5.03 8.96
C PRO A 118 13.97 4.47 10.04
N LEU A 119 12.89 3.75 9.68
CA LEU A 119 11.88 3.29 10.62
C LEU A 119 12.22 1.90 11.19
N PRO A 120 12.56 1.77 12.49
CA PRO A 120 12.80 0.47 13.10
C PRO A 120 11.49 -0.32 13.21
N GLY A 121 11.53 -1.63 12.98
CA GLY A 121 10.36 -2.51 13.12
C GLY A 121 9.53 -2.71 11.84
N PHE A 122 9.89 -2.02 10.75
CA PHE A 122 9.22 -2.11 9.44
C PHE A 122 9.99 -2.93 8.40
N GLU A 123 10.86 -3.84 8.85
CA GLU A 123 11.68 -4.73 8.01
C GLU A 123 10.79 -5.57 7.08
N ARG A 124 9.66 -6.07 7.61
CA ARG A 124 8.69 -6.86 6.85
C ARG A 124 8.05 -6.04 5.74
N ASN A 125 7.70 -4.79 6.01
CA ASN A 125 7.10 -3.88 5.04
C ASN A 125 8.12 -3.57 3.92
N ARG A 126 9.38 -3.28 4.28
CA ARG A 126 10.47 -3.10 3.30
C ARG A 126 10.71 -4.36 2.46
N ALA A 127 10.66 -5.55 3.05
CA ALA A 127 10.78 -6.81 2.32
C ALA A 127 9.61 -7.02 1.34
N GLN A 128 8.38 -6.67 1.73
CA GLN A 128 7.21 -6.72 0.85
C GLN A 128 7.35 -5.75 -0.33
N VAL A 129 7.82 -4.52 -0.11
CA VAL A 129 8.05 -3.55 -1.20
C VAL A 129 9.12 -4.09 -2.16
N ASN A 130 10.20 -4.67 -1.66
CA ASN A 130 11.22 -5.29 -2.52
C ASN A 130 10.67 -6.49 -3.31
N HIS A 131 9.82 -7.32 -2.70
CA HIS A 131 9.11 -8.37 -3.43
C HIS A 131 8.28 -7.80 -4.58
N ASN A 132 7.51 -6.74 -4.34
CA ASN A 132 6.71 -6.06 -5.36
C ASN A 132 7.59 -5.46 -6.48
N LYS A 133 8.75 -4.90 -6.15
CA LYS A 133 9.75 -4.46 -7.15
C LYS A 133 10.28 -5.62 -8.00
N GLY A 134 10.49 -6.79 -7.39
CA GLY A 134 10.85 -8.01 -8.12
C GLY A 134 9.77 -8.41 -9.13
N LEU A 135 8.50 -8.44 -8.70
CA LEU A 135 7.36 -8.70 -9.59
C LEU A 135 7.22 -7.66 -10.70
N LEU A 136 7.47 -6.38 -10.39
CA LEU A 136 7.50 -5.30 -11.36
C LEU A 136 8.54 -5.56 -12.45
N TYR A 137 9.79 -5.85 -12.06
CA TYR A 137 10.84 -6.16 -13.03
C TYR A 137 10.51 -7.39 -13.87
N GLN A 138 9.93 -8.43 -13.28
CA GLN A 138 9.46 -9.60 -14.02
C GLN A 138 8.38 -9.22 -15.04
N LYS A 139 7.37 -8.45 -14.64
CA LYS A 139 6.30 -7.99 -15.56
C LYS A 139 6.85 -7.09 -16.67
N TRP A 140 7.89 -6.31 -16.37
CA TRP A 140 8.60 -5.46 -17.34
C TRP A 140 9.60 -6.24 -18.23
N GLY A 141 9.83 -7.52 -17.99
CA GLY A 141 10.79 -8.33 -18.75
C GLY A 141 12.27 -8.15 -18.35
N ARG A 142 12.54 -7.45 -17.25
CA ARG A 142 13.88 -7.18 -16.70
C ARG A 142 14.30 -8.26 -15.70
N LEU A 143 14.55 -9.46 -16.22
CA LEU A 143 14.71 -10.67 -15.39
C LEU A 143 15.94 -10.64 -14.47
N ALA A 144 17.06 -10.07 -14.94
CA ALA A 144 18.28 -9.97 -14.13
C ALA A 144 18.07 -9.05 -12.91
N GLU A 145 17.37 -7.94 -13.09
CA GLU A 145 17.02 -7.04 -12.00
C GLU A 145 16.01 -7.65 -11.05
N ALA A 146 15.04 -8.42 -11.57
CA ALA A 146 14.09 -9.18 -10.76
C ALA A 146 14.80 -10.18 -9.84
N GLU A 147 15.71 -11.00 -10.38
CA GLU A 147 16.49 -11.97 -9.61
C GLU A 147 17.30 -11.28 -8.50
N ARG A 148 18.03 -10.22 -8.84
CA ARG A 148 18.85 -9.47 -7.88
C ARG A 148 18.03 -8.94 -6.71
N VAL A 149 16.89 -8.30 -6.98
CA VAL A 149 16.03 -7.72 -5.93
C VAL A 149 15.35 -8.79 -5.09
N LEU A 150 14.90 -9.89 -5.71
CA LEU A 150 14.27 -11.00 -4.98
C LEU A 150 15.28 -11.73 -4.07
N GLN A 151 16.53 -11.90 -4.50
CA GLN A 151 17.59 -12.45 -3.64
C GLN A 151 17.88 -11.54 -2.44
N GLN A 152 17.91 -10.23 -2.63
CA GLN A 152 18.06 -9.27 -1.54
C GLN A 152 16.89 -9.36 -0.55
N ALA A 153 15.66 -9.47 -1.04
CA ALA A 153 14.48 -9.64 -0.19
C ALA A 153 14.52 -10.95 0.62
N LEU A 154 14.97 -12.05 0.00
CA LEU A 154 15.13 -13.34 0.67
C LEU A 154 16.19 -13.30 1.79
N ALA A 155 17.32 -12.62 1.58
CA ALA A 155 18.37 -12.50 2.60
C ALA A 155 17.88 -11.80 3.89
N VAL A 156 16.95 -10.86 3.76
CA VAL A 156 16.32 -10.15 4.88
C VAL A 156 15.33 -11.03 5.64
N VAL A 157 14.63 -11.95 4.96
CA VAL A 157 13.63 -12.84 5.58
C VAL A 157 14.25 -14.15 6.10
N GLY A 158 15.29 -14.66 5.42
CA GLY A 158 15.92 -15.95 5.69
C GLY A 158 16.93 -15.95 6.85
N THR A 159 17.19 -14.82 7.49
CA THR A 159 18.11 -14.71 8.66
C THR A 159 17.47 -15.09 10.00
N ARG A 160 16.30 -15.74 9.99
CA ARG A 160 15.66 -16.36 11.17
C ARG A 160 15.15 -17.77 10.85
N LEU A 161 16.06 -18.74 10.84
CA LEU A 161 15.77 -20.15 11.14
C LEU A 161 16.89 -20.68 12.05
#